data_AF-A0A935MWL3-F1
#
_entry.id   AF-A0A935MWL3-F1
#
_cell.length_a   1.000
_cell.length_b   1.000
_cell.length_c   1.000
_cell.angle_alpha   90.00
_cell.angle_beta   90.00
_cell.angle_gamma   90.00
#
_symmetry.space_group_name_H-M   'P 1'
#
loop_
_entity.id
_entity.type
_entity.pdbx_description
1 polymer ?
#
loop_
_entity_poly.entity_id
_entity_poly.type
_entity_poly.pdbx_seq_one_letter_code
_entity_poly.pdbx_strand_id
1 'polypeptide(L)' 'MGQNEPENGEKHGLKDSITGFGQKIIGEIESLAGVINADPLAQAEGEFNVEVGEIREELEDAEREEK' A
#
# COMPACT_ATOMS: atom_id res chain seq x y z
N MET A 1 19.55 -38.12 -6.24
CA MET A 1 19.25 -37.10 -7.27
C MET A 1 17.77 -37.20 -7.58
N GLY A 2 17.05 -36.08 -7.49
CA GLY A 2 15.60 -36.04 -7.67
C GLY A 2 15.01 -34.91 -6.83
N GLN A 3 15.12 -33.70 -7.36
CA GLN A 3 14.51 -32.46 -6.87
C GLN A 3 13.01 -32.62 -6.64
N ASN A 4 12.46 -31.88 -5.69
CA ASN A 4 11.10 -31.31 -5.73
C ASN A 4 10.97 -30.31 -4.56
N GLU A 5 11.63 -29.16 -4.67
CA GLU A 5 11.15 -27.93 -4.05
C GLU A 5 10.08 -27.35 -4.98
N PRO A 6 8.83 -27.15 -4.54
CA PRO A 6 7.96 -26.24 -5.26
C PRO A 6 8.43 -24.82 -4.94
N GLU A 7 9.14 -24.20 -5.88
CA GLU A 7 9.16 -22.76 -6.05
C GLU A 7 7.71 -22.27 -6.13
N ASN A 8 7.18 -21.77 -5.02
CA ASN A 8 5.84 -21.19 -4.97
C ASN A 8 5.98 -19.66 -5.02
N GLY A 9 6.41 -19.16 -6.18
CA GLY A 9 6.75 -17.76 -6.45
C GLY A 9 5.59 -16.83 -6.85
N GLU A 10 4.32 -17.17 -6.60
CA GLU A 10 3.19 -16.44 -7.23
C GLU A 10 2.04 -16.08 -6.27
N LYS A 11 2.33 -15.57 -5.06
CA LYS A 11 1.27 -15.13 -4.12
C LYS A 11 1.43 -13.73 -3.50
N HIS A 12 2.36 -12.92 -3.99
CA HIS A 12 2.59 -11.58 -3.44
C HIS A 12 1.81 -10.46 -4.16
N GLY A 13 1.69 -10.49 -5.49
CA GLY A 13 1.20 -9.32 -6.25
C GLY A 13 -0.27 -8.88 -6.06
N LEU A 14 -1.20 -9.75 -5.65
CA LEU A 14 -2.61 -9.34 -5.51
C LEU A 14 -2.95 -8.86 -4.10
N LYS A 15 -2.30 -9.42 -3.08
CA LYS A 15 -2.51 -8.97 -1.68
C LYS A 15 -1.74 -7.70 -1.40
N ASP A 16 -0.53 -7.57 -1.94
CA ASP A 16 0.32 -6.41 -1.73
C ASP A 16 -0.30 -5.17 -2.41
N SER A 17 -0.79 -5.27 -3.65
CA SER A 17 -1.49 -4.13 -4.30
C SER A 17 -2.80 -3.73 -3.64
N ILE A 18 -3.49 -4.65 -2.96
CA ILE A 18 -4.65 -4.30 -2.14
C ILE A 18 -4.20 -3.50 -0.89
N THR A 19 -2.95 -3.65 -0.44
CA THR A 19 -2.41 -2.90 0.69
C THR A 19 -2.11 -1.44 0.34
N GLY A 20 -1.42 -1.15 -0.77
CA GLY A 20 -1.07 0.23 -1.16
C GLY A 20 -2.30 1.09 -1.46
N PHE A 21 -3.17 0.60 -2.36
CA PHE A 21 -4.41 1.28 -2.69
C PHE A 21 -5.35 1.44 -1.49
N GLY A 22 -5.43 0.42 -0.62
CA GLY A 22 -6.22 0.48 0.62
C GLY A 22 -5.71 1.54 1.59
N GLN A 23 -4.38 1.65 1.76
CA GLN A 23 -3.78 2.69 2.60
C GLN A 23 -4.07 4.09 2.06
N LYS A 24 -4.00 4.28 0.74
CA LYS A 24 -4.33 5.56 0.11
C LYS A 24 -5.77 6.00 0.40
N ILE A 25 -6.73 5.08 0.22
CA ILE A 25 -8.15 5.35 0.49
C ILE A 25 -8.39 5.68 1.97
N ILE A 26 -7.78 4.93 2.90
CA ILE A 26 -7.89 5.20 4.34
C ILE A 26 -7.31 6.58 4.66
N GLY A 27 -6.15 6.90 4.09
CA GLY A 27 -5.49 8.18 4.30
C GLY A 27 -6.32 9.38 3.83
N GLU A 28 -6.96 9.29 2.66
CA GLU A 28 -7.86 10.34 2.18
C GLU A 28 -9.07 10.55 3.10
N ILE A 29 -9.63 9.47 3.66
CA ILE A 29 -10.75 9.54 4.60
C ILE A 29 -10.31 10.22 5.91
N GLU A 30 -9.16 9.84 6.46
CA GLU A 30 -8.62 10.42 7.69
C GLU A 30 -8.23 11.89 7.51
N SER A 31 -7.64 12.22 6.35
CA SER A 31 -7.28 13.60 6.03
C SER A 31 -8.52 14.49 5.94
N LEU A 32 -9.58 14.01 5.25
CA LEU A 32 -10.87 14.70 5.19
C LEU A 32 -11.55 14.80 6.57
N ALA A 33 -11.51 13.73 7.37
CA ALA A 33 -12.06 13.71 8.71
C ALA A 33 -11.32 14.68 9.65
N GLY A 34 -9.99 14.77 9.53
CA GLY A 34 -9.15 15.73 10.26
C GLY A 34 -9.52 17.17 9.93
N VAL A 35 -9.71 17.49 8.65
CA VAL A 35 -10.17 18.83 8.22
C VAL A 35 -11.57 19.14 8.76
N ILE A 36 -12.51 18.20 8.65
CA ILE A 36 -13.92 18.41 9.09
C ILE A 36 -14.01 18.56 10.61
N ASN A 37 -13.25 17.75 11.36
CA ASN A 37 -13.28 17.74 12.82
C ASN A 37 -12.28 18.72 13.46
N ALA A 38 -11.50 19.44 12.65
CA ALA A 38 -10.36 20.26 13.09
C ALA A 38 -9.36 19.46 13.97
N ASP A 39 -9.14 18.20 13.63
CA ASP A 39 -8.19 17.31 14.28
C ASP A 39 -6.89 17.25 13.48
N PRO A 40 -5.83 17.96 13.90
CA PRO A 40 -4.56 17.97 13.19
C PRO A 40 -3.83 16.62 13.23
N LEU A 41 -4.14 15.73 14.19
CA LEU A 41 -3.55 14.40 14.25
C LEU A 41 -4.16 13.49 13.18
N ALA A 42 -5.49 13.46 13.09
CA ALA A 42 -6.17 12.70 12.05
C ALA A 42 -5.80 13.19 10.64
N GLN A 43 -5.60 14.51 10.48
CA GLN A 43 -5.11 15.05 9.22
C GLN A 43 -3.71 14.53 8.87
N ALA A 44 -2.78 14.56 9.83
CA ALA A 44 -1.41 14.09 9.63
C ALA A 44 -1.33 12.57 9.39
N GLU A 45 -2.14 11.78 10.11
CA GLU A 45 -2.26 10.33 9.87
C GLU A 45 -2.78 10.05 8.46
N GLY A 46 -3.75 10.83 8.00
CA GLY A 46 -4.28 10.74 6.65
C GLY A 46 -3.24 11.02 5.57
N GLU A 47 -2.48 12.11 5.72
CA GLU A 47 -1.38 12.48 4.82
C GLU A 47 -0.30 11.37 4.78
N PHE A 48 0.07 10.82 5.93
CA PHE A 48 1.03 9.72 6.02
C PHE A 48 0.54 8.44 5.31
N ASN A 49 -0.73 8.06 5.50
CA ASN A 49 -1.29 6.86 4.89
C ASN A 49 -1.38 6.97 3.35
N VAL A 50 -1.63 8.18 2.83
CA VAL A 50 -1.54 8.46 1.39
C VAL A 50 -0.11 8.26 0.90
N GLU A 51 0.88 8.89 1.54
CA GLU A 51 2.30 8.81 1.14
C GLU A 51 2.83 7.37 1.18
N VAL A 52 2.51 6.62 2.23
CA VAL A 52 2.91 5.20 2.34
C VAL A 52 2.23 4.36 1.25
N GLY A 53 0.97 4.65 0.94
CA GLY A 53 0.24 4.00 -0.15
C GLY A 53 0.90 4.22 -1.50
N GLU A 54 1.31 5.46 -1.79
CA GLU A 54 2.00 5.84 -3.03
C GLU A 54 3.36 5.18 -3.16
N ILE A 55 4.19 5.22 -2.10
CA ILE A 55 5.50 4.56 -2.10
C ILE A 55 5.36 3.06 -2.34
N ARG A 56 4.36 2.39 -1.75
CA ARG A 56 4.13 0.97 -1.99
C ARG A 56 3.71 0.67 -3.42
N GLU A 57 2.82 1.48 -3.98
CA GLU A 57 2.39 1.36 -5.38
C GLU A 57 3.58 1.53 -6.33
N GLU A 58 4.42 2.54 -6.11
CA GLU A 58 5.65 2.75 -6.88
C GLU A 58 6.63 1.58 -6.80
N LEU A 59 6.83 1.02 -5.59
CA LEU A 59 7.70 -0.15 -5.40
C LEU A 59 7.15 -1.40 -6.10
N GLU A 60 5.84 -1.62 -6.02
CA GLU A 60 5.19 -2.76 -6.68
C GLU A 60 5.21 -2.64 -8.21
N ASP A 61 5.02 -1.44 -8.74
CA ASP A 61 5.12 -1.18 -10.17
C ASP A 61 6.55 -1.37 -10.67
N ALA A 62 7.56 -0.89 -9.93
CA ALA A 62 8.97 -1.13 -10.24
C ALA A 62 9.32 -2.64 -10.23
N GLU A 63 8.83 -3.40 -9.25
CA GLU A 63 9.03 -4.85 -9.19
C GLU A 63 8.34 -5.61 -10.35
N ARG A 64 7.22 -5.08 -10.87
CA ARG A 64 6.54 -5.66 -12.04
C ARG A 64 7.28 -5.37 -13.34
N GLU A 65 7.88 -4.19 -13.48
CA GLU A 65 8.63 -3.80 -14.69
C GLU A 65 9.98 -4.53 -14.81
N GLU A 66 10.57 -5.01 -13.70
CA GLU A 66 11.81 -5.81 -13.71
C GLU A 66 11.61 -7.30 -14.09
N LYS A 67 10.37 -7.79 -14.18
CA LYS A 67 10.04 -9.20 -14.52
C LYS A 67 9.67 -9.40 -15.99
#